data_AF-A0A351T8G3-F1
#
_entry.id   AF-A0A351T8G3-F1
#
_cell.length_a   1.000
_cell.length_b   1.000
_cell.length_c   1.000
_cell.angle_alpha   90.00
_cell.angle_beta   90.00
_cell.angle_gamma   90.00
#
_symmetry.space_group_name_H-M   'P 1'
#
loop_
_entity.id
_entity.type
_entity.pdbx_description
1 polymer ?
#
loop_
_entity_poly.entity_id
_entity_poly.type
_entity_poly.pdbx_seq_one_letter_code
_entity_poly.pdbx_strand_id
1 'polypeptide(L)'
;MATLVLTSAASAYAGSAGLGFMATTALAVGAGLVGGVIDQALFGGNGRGRQVEGPRIDELQLQTSSEGAPIPRIYGRARLSGQMIWAA
;
A
#
# COMPACT_ATOMS: atom_id res chain seq x y z
N MET A 1 -7.48 -4.79 -5.30
CA MET A 1 -8.03 -4.15 -6.50
C MET A 1 -9.44 -4.66 -6.83
N ALA A 2 -9.69 -5.97 -6.75
CA ALA A 2 -11.03 -6.53 -6.91
C ALA A 2 -12.03 -5.92 -5.91
N THR A 3 -11.61 -5.63 -4.67
CA THR A 3 -12.41 -4.94 -3.65
C THR A 3 -12.98 -3.61 -4.17
N LEU A 4 -12.14 -2.76 -4.79
CA LEU A 4 -12.56 -1.44 -5.29
C LEU A 4 -13.48 -1.57 -6.51
N VAL A 5 -13.16 -2.50 -7.42
CA VAL A 5 -13.96 -2.73 -8.63
C VAL A 5 -15.33 -3.30 -8.29
N LEU A 6 -15.39 -4.31 -7.41
CA LEU A 6 -16.65 -4.96 -7.03
C LEU A 6 -17.54 -4.04 -6.19
N THR A 7 -16.98 -3.25 -5.28
CA THR A 7 -17.75 -2.28 -4.49
C THR A 7 -18.33 -1.16 -5.35
N SER A 8 -17.55 -0.62 -6.30
CA SER A 8 -18.01 0.42 -7.24
C SER A 8 -19.03 -0.10 -8.24
N ALA A 9 -18.86 -1.31 -8.76
CA ALA A 9 -19.84 -1.95 -9.64
C ALA A 9 -21.15 -2.26 -8.89
N ALA A 10 -21.06 -2.76 -7.64
CA ALA A 10 -22.23 -3.06 -6.82
C ALA A 10 -23.00 -1.81 -6.42
N SER A 11 -22.32 -0.71 -6.07
CA SER A 11 -22.98 0.56 -5.73
C SER A 11 -23.61 1.23 -6.95
N ALA A 12 -22.94 1.19 -8.12
CA ALA A 12 -23.50 1.68 -9.38
C ALA A 12 -24.75 0.88 -9.79
N TYR A 13 -24.68 -0.46 -9.72
CA TYR A 13 -25.81 -1.32 -9.98
C TYR A 13 -26.97 -1.05 -9.01
N ALA A 14 -26.69 -0.98 -7.71
CA ALA A 14 -27.72 -0.74 -6.69
C ALA A 14 -28.40 0.63 -6.85
N GLY A 15 -27.64 1.67 -7.23
CA GLY A 15 -28.18 2.99 -7.57
C GLY A 15 -29.06 2.95 -8.82
N SER A 16 -28.63 2.24 -9.87
CA SER A 16 -29.42 2.09 -11.10
C SER A 16 -30.69 1.25 -10.94
N ALA A 17 -30.67 0.28 -10.02
CA ALA A 17 -31.81 -0.58 -9.70
C ALA A 17 -32.79 0.07 -8.70
N GLY A 18 -32.52 1.30 -8.24
CA GLY A 18 -33.38 2.02 -7.30
C GLY A 18 -33.43 1.40 -5.91
N LEU A 19 -32.40 0.63 -5.53
CA LEU A 19 -32.33 0.03 -4.20
C LEU A 19 -32.19 1.14 -3.15
N GLY A 20 -32.93 1.02 -2.06
CA GLY A 20 -32.85 1.98 -0.95
C GLY A 20 -31.45 2.00 -0.31
N PHE A 21 -31.13 3.09 0.39
CA PHE A 21 -29.80 3.30 0.97
C PHE A 21 -29.25 2.09 1.75
N MET A 22 -30.07 1.46 2.60
CA MET A 22 -29.68 0.26 3.36
C MET A 22 -29.34 -0.95 2.46
N ALA A 23 -30.09 -1.15 1.38
CA ALA A 23 -29.83 -2.24 0.45
C ALA A 23 -28.57 -1.96 -0.38
N THR A 24 -28.34 -0.71 -0.78
CA THR A 24 -27.13 -0.30 -1.52
C THR A 24 -25.86 -0.49 -0.70
N THR A 25 -25.88 -0.11 0.58
CA THR A 25 -24.72 -0.26 1.47
C THR A 25 -24.47 -1.72 1.80
N ALA A 26 -25.51 -2.52 2.04
CA ALA A 26 -25.37 -3.97 2.25
C ALA A 26 -24.74 -4.67 1.02
N LEU A 27 -25.17 -4.31 -0.19
CA LEU A 27 -24.62 -4.84 -1.44
C LEU A 27 -23.16 -4.44 -1.64
N ALA A 28 -22.83 -3.16 -1.43
CA ALA A 28 -21.46 -2.67 -1.55
C ALA A 28 -20.53 -3.36 -0.53
N VAL A 29 -20.97 -3.51 0.72
CA VAL A 29 -20.20 -4.22 1.76
C VAL A 29 -19.99 -5.68 1.37
N GLY A 30 -21.03 -6.39 0.94
CA GLY A 30 -20.90 -7.78 0.49
C GLY A 30 -19.93 -7.93 -0.70
N ALA A 31 -20.03 -7.05 -1.69
CA ALA A 31 -19.13 -7.03 -2.84
C ALA A 31 -17.68 -6.71 -2.44
N GLY A 32 -17.47 -5.86 -1.43
CA GLY A 32 -16.16 -5.57 -0.86
C GLY A 32 -15.55 -6.76 -0.14
N LEU A 33 -16.33 -7.50 0.65
CA LEU A 33 -15.85 -8.70 1.33
C LEU A 33 -15.41 -9.78 0.34
N VAL A 34 -16.22 -10.04 -0.69
CA VAL A 34 -15.88 -10.99 -1.75
C VAL A 34 -14.66 -10.51 -2.53
N GLY A 35 -14.59 -9.22 -2.87
CA GLY A 35 -13.43 -8.63 -3.52
C GLY A 35 -12.15 -8.71 -2.68
N GLY A 36 -12.26 -8.61 -1.35
CA GLY A 36 -11.15 -8.76 -0.42
C GLY A 36 -10.61 -10.19 -0.38
N VAL A 37 -11.50 -11.19 -0.38
CA VAL A 37 -11.11 -12.61 -0.48
C VAL A 37 -10.41 -12.89 -1.81
N ILE A 38 -10.94 -12.35 -2.91
CA ILE A 38 -10.33 -12.47 -4.24
C ILE A 38 -8.94 -11.81 -4.27
N ASP A 39 -8.84 -10.59 -3.76
CA ASP A 39 -7.57 -9.87 -3.64
C ASP A 39 -6.54 -10.65 -2.80
N GLN A 40 -6.97 -11.25 -1.70
CA GLN A 40 -6.12 -12.06 -0.83
C GLN A 40 -5.72 -13.40 -1.47
N ALA A 41 -6.60 -14.04 -2.24
CA ALA A 41 -6.26 -15.27 -2.96
C ALA A 41 -5.25 -15.00 -4.09
N LEU A 42 -5.43 -13.91 -4.84
CA LEU A 42 -4.55 -13.53 -5.97
C LEU A 42 -3.20 -12.97 -5.51
N PHE A 43 -3.19 -12.14 -4.46
CA PHE A 43 -2.00 -11.40 -4.04
C PHE A 43 -1.42 -11.85 -2.69
N GLY A 44 -2.20 -12.54 -1.86
CA GLY A 44 -1.81 -12.98 -0.52
C GLY A 44 -0.99 -14.27 -0.48
N GLY A 45 -1.15 -15.18 -1.44
CA GLY A 45 -0.40 -16.44 -1.50
C GLY A 45 1.10 -16.30 -1.80
N ASN A 46 1.52 -15.14 -2.34
CA ASN A 46 2.83 -14.98 -2.97
C ASN A 46 3.92 -14.48 -1.99
N GLY A 47 3.63 -14.41 -0.68
CA GLY A 47 4.52 -13.79 0.32
C GLY A 47 4.70 -12.27 0.17
N ARG A 48 4.08 -11.67 -0.86
CA ARG A 48 4.09 -10.22 -1.15
C ARG A 48 3.09 -9.41 -0.31
N GLY A 49 2.25 -10.07 0.49
CA GLY A 49 1.35 -9.45 1.46
C GLY A 49 2.02 -9.04 2.79
N ARG A 50 3.32 -9.26 2.95
CA ARG A 50 4.08 -8.64 4.03
C ARG A 50 4.10 -7.14 3.74
N GLN A 51 3.35 -6.33 4.49
CA GLN A 51 3.68 -4.91 4.59
C GLN A 51 5.08 -4.84 5.19
N VAL A 52 6.05 -4.58 4.32
CA VAL A 52 7.42 -4.30 4.71
C VAL A 52 7.51 -2.80 4.83
N GLU A 53 7.42 -2.31 6.05
CA GLU A 53 7.81 -0.95 6.37
C GLU A 53 9.32 -0.82 6.09
N GLY A 54 9.65 -0.19 4.96
CA GLY A 54 11.01 0.16 4.60
C GLY A 54 11.49 1.46 5.26
N PRO A 55 12.76 1.82 5.09
CA PRO A 55 13.29 3.11 5.51
C PRO A 55 12.45 4.25 4.94
N ARG A 56 11.92 5.12 5.80
CA ARG A 56 11.14 6.29 5.39
C ARG A 56 12.08 7.38 4.91
N ILE A 57 11.60 8.19 3.96
CA ILE A 57 12.31 9.38 3.53
C ILE A 57 12.11 10.43 4.61
N ASP A 58 13.20 10.84 5.25
CA ASP A 58 13.20 11.99 6.14
C ASP A 58 13.20 13.29 5.30
N GLU A 59 12.50 14.32 5.77
CA GLU A 59 12.45 15.64 5.10
C GLU A 59 13.84 16.28 5.05
N LEU A 60 14.72 15.91 5.98
CA LEU A 60 16.08 16.40 6.07
C LEU A 60 17.11 15.26 6.04
N GLN A 61 17.93 15.24 5.00
CA GLN A 61 19.04 14.28 4.86
C GLN A 61 20.37 14.93 5.21
N LEU A 62 20.83 14.71 6.44
CA LEU A 62 22.14 15.17 6.92
C LEU A 62 23.16 14.03 6.85
N GLN A 63 24.43 14.40 6.67
CA GLN A 63 25.54 13.44 6.81
C GLN A 63 25.80 13.23 8.29
N THR A 64 25.79 11.97 8.75
CA THR A 64 26.01 11.62 10.17
C THR A 64 27.16 10.63 10.31
N SER A 65 27.54 10.32 11.56
CA SER A 65 28.53 9.30 11.91
C SER A 65 27.91 8.29 12.89
N SER A 66 26.79 7.71 12.50
CA SER A 66 26.07 6.74 13.35
C SER A 66 26.47 5.31 13.04
N GLU A 67 26.85 4.55 14.07
CA GLU A 67 27.09 3.12 13.95
C GLU A 67 25.78 2.35 13.69
N GLY A 68 25.86 1.28 12.89
CA GLY A 68 24.69 0.47 12.54
C GLY A 68 23.73 1.10 11.53
N ALA A 69 24.07 2.26 10.95
CA ALA A 69 23.29 2.86 9.89
C ALA A 69 23.20 1.92 8.66
N PRO A 70 22.02 1.78 8.04
CA PRO A 70 21.85 0.92 6.86
C PRO A 70 22.63 1.44 5.65
N ILE A 71 23.11 0.52 4.80
CA ILE A 71 23.81 0.86 3.56
C ILE A 71 22.78 1.15 2.46
N PRO A 72 22.65 2.41 1.97
CA PRO A 72 21.66 2.75 0.95
C PRO A 72 22.03 2.17 -0.41
N ARG A 73 21.04 1.74 -1.19
CA ARG A 73 21.20 1.28 -2.58
C ARG A 73 20.27 2.05 -3.50
N ILE A 74 20.83 2.71 -4.52
CA ILE A 74 20.08 3.49 -5.51
C ILE A 74 20.13 2.79 -6.86
N TYR A 75 18.99 2.77 -7.56
CA TYR A 75 18.91 2.44 -8.97
C TYR A 75 18.41 3.69 -9.71
N GLY A 76 19.23 4.25 -10.61
CA GLY A 76 18.94 5.52 -11.30
C GLY A 76 19.70 6.70 -10.69
N ARG A 77 19.09 7.89 -10.68
CA ARG A 77 19.73 9.15 -10.28
C ARG A 77 19.03 9.76 -9.06
N ALA A 78 19.73 9.77 -7.92
CA ALA A 78 19.29 10.40 -6.68
C ALA A 78 20.50 10.98 -5.90
N ARG A 79 20.24 11.89 -4.95
CA ARG A 79 21.25 12.46 -4.04
C ARG A 79 21.19 11.71 -2.70
N LEU A 80 22.36 11.48 -2.09
CA LEU A 80 22.50 10.89 -0.75
C LEU A 80 23.46 11.76 0.08
N SER A 81 23.21 11.85 1.40
CA SER A 81 24.14 12.50 2.34
C SER A 81 25.31 11.58 2.75
N GLY A 82 25.08 10.27 2.83
CA GLY A 82 26.10 9.28 3.21
C GLY A 82 26.37 9.22 4.73
N GLN A 83 27.44 8.53 5.11
CA GLN A 83 27.94 8.42 6.49
C GLN A 83 29.42 8.79 6.53
N MET A 84 29.87 9.42 7.61
CA MET A 84 31.28 9.64 7.89
C MET A 84 31.93 8.32 8.31
N ILE A 85 32.99 7.94 7.60
CA ILE A 85 33.79 6.75 7.91
C ILE A 85 35.22 7.25 7.95
N TRP A 86 35.77 7.36 9.17
CA TRP A 86 37.07 7.96 9.49
C TRP A 86 37.09 9.50 9.36
N ALA A 87 37.34 10.15 10.49
CA ALA A 87 37.64 11.58 10.59
C ALA A 87 38.93 11.74 11.39
N ALA A 88 39.80 12.63 10.92
CA ALA A 88 41.08 12.96 11.53
C ALA A 88 41.00 14.35 12.19
#